data_AF-A0A9W6HK18-F1
#
_entry.id   AF-A0A9W6HK18-F1
#
_cell.length_a   1.000
_cell.length_b   1.000
_cell.length_c   1.000
_cell.angle_alpha   90.00
_cell.angle_beta   90.00
_cell.angle_gamma   90.00
#
_symmetry.space_group_name_H-M   'P 1'
#
loop_
_entity.id
_entity.type
_entity.pdbx_description
1 polymer ?
#
loop_
_entity_poly.entity_id
_entity_poly.type
_entity_poly.pdbx_seq_one_letter_code
_entity_poly.pdbx_strand_id
1 'polypeptide(L)'
;MIVIGLVLAALAALLHVVIFWLESVAWTSPRARAAFGTTADEAEATREMAFNQGFYNLLLAIVTALGVVLVATGATAAGAALVFAGAGSMAAAALVLLLSSPDKAGAALKQGVLPLLAVIALAIGVLL
;
A
#
# COMPACT_ATOMS: atom_id res chain seq x y z
N MET A 1 16.29 -8.90 11.38
CA MET A 1 15.04 -8.82 10.59
C MET A 1 14.93 -7.55 9.73
N ILE A 2 15.78 -6.54 9.91
CA ILE A 2 15.73 -5.26 9.17
C ILE A 2 15.69 -5.47 7.65
N VAL A 3 16.66 -6.18 7.07
CA VAL A 3 16.75 -6.38 5.60
C VAL A 3 15.47 -7.00 5.04
N ILE A 4 14.90 -8.00 5.71
CA ILE A 4 13.64 -8.63 5.30
C ILE A 4 12.50 -7.60 5.34
N GLY A 5 12.41 -6.81 6.43
CA GLY A 5 11.42 -5.74 6.55
C GLY A 5 11.54 -4.69 5.44
N LEU A 6 12.77 -4.31 5.07
CA LEU A 6 13.01 -3.35 3.98
C LEU A 6 12.61 -3.90 2.61
N VAL A 7 12.93 -5.16 2.32
CA VAL A 7 12.53 -5.82 1.07
C VAL A 7 11.00 -5.88 0.97
N LEU A 8 10.33 -6.31 2.03
CA LEU A 8 8.86 -6.36 2.08
C LEU A 8 8.23 -4.97 1.94
N ALA A 9 8.81 -3.94 2.58
CA ALA A 9 8.36 -2.55 2.48
C ALA A 9 8.52 -2.01 1.04
N ALA A 10 9.64 -2.31 0.38
CA ALA A 10 9.86 -1.93 -1.01
C ALA A 10 8.85 -2.61 -1.95
N LEU A 11 8.58 -3.91 -1.75
CA LEU A 11 7.55 -4.62 -2.51
C LEU A 11 6.14 -4.06 -2.25
N ALA A 12 5.82 -3.70 -1.00
CA ALA A 12 4.57 -3.04 -0.66
C ALA A 12 4.42 -1.69 -1.37
N ALA A 13 5.48 -0.86 -1.37
CA ALA A 13 5.49 0.42 -2.09
C ALA A 13 5.27 0.22 -3.59
N LEU A 14 5.97 -0.73 -4.22
CA LEU A 14 5.79 -1.05 -5.64
C LEU A 14 4.36 -1.49 -5.96
N LEU A 15 3.77 -2.35 -5.12
CA LEU A 15 2.37 -2.75 -5.27
C LEU A 15 1.43 -1.53 -5.23
N HIS A 16 1.66 -0.59 -4.31
CA HIS A 16 0.82 0.61 -4.19
C HIS A 16 1.01 1.60 -5.34
N VAL A 17 2.18 1.61 -6.00
CA VAL A 17 2.35 2.30 -7.28
C VAL A 17 1.51 1.66 -8.38
N VAL A 18 1.41 0.32 -8.41
CA VAL A 18 0.51 -0.37 -9.35
C VAL A 18 -0.96 -0.06 -9.05
N ILE A 19 -1.35 -0.01 -7.77
CA ILE A 19 -2.71 0.37 -7.35
C ILE A 19 -2.99 1.82 -7.78
N PHE A 20 -2.08 2.76 -7.53
CA PHE A 20 -2.17 4.13 -8.02
C PHE A 20 -2.42 4.18 -9.54
N TRP A 21 -1.65 3.42 -10.33
CA TRP A 21 -1.85 3.41 -11.77
C TRP A 21 -3.25 2.89 -12.16
N LEU A 22 -3.73 1.84 -11.49
CA LEU A 22 -5.07 1.32 -11.71
C LEU A 22 -6.16 2.34 -11.33
N GLU A 23 -6.00 3.06 -10.22
CA GLU A 23 -7.01 3.98 -9.68
C GLU A 23 -7.00 5.36 -10.35
N SER A 24 -5.82 5.88 -10.72
CA SER A 24 -5.70 7.24 -11.28
C SER A 24 -5.58 7.28 -12.81
N VAL A 25 -5.08 6.21 -13.44
CA VAL A 25 -4.86 6.19 -14.90
C VAL A 25 -5.80 5.23 -15.60
N ALA A 26 -5.93 4.00 -15.09
CA ALA A 26 -6.63 2.92 -15.78
C ALA A 26 -8.00 2.59 -15.20
N TRP A 27 -8.60 3.43 -14.34
CA TRP A 27 -9.78 3.09 -13.53
C TRP A 27 -10.98 2.58 -14.34
N THR A 28 -11.27 3.24 -15.47
CA THR A 28 -12.39 2.89 -16.34
C THR A 28 -12.05 1.78 -17.34
N SER A 29 -10.85 1.19 -17.26
CA SER A 29 -10.44 0.08 -18.12
C SER A 29 -11.07 -1.25 -17.67
N PRO A 30 -11.23 -2.24 -18.58
CA PRO A 30 -11.71 -3.58 -18.21
C PRO A 30 -10.86 -4.26 -17.14
N ARG A 31 -9.54 -3.99 -17.13
CA ARG A 31 -8.60 -4.57 -16.18
C ARG A 31 -8.81 -4.03 -14.76
N ALA A 32 -8.97 -2.72 -14.61
CA ALA A 32 -9.25 -2.13 -13.30
C ALA A 32 -10.61 -2.59 -12.80
N ARG A 33 -11.64 -2.58 -13.64
CA ARG A 33 -12.97 -3.12 -13.28
C ARG A 33 -12.92 -4.57 -12.79
N ALA A 34 -12.18 -5.44 -13.47
CA ALA A 34 -11.99 -6.82 -13.03
C ALA A 34 -11.24 -6.93 -11.68
N ALA A 35 -10.28 -6.03 -11.43
CA ALA A 35 -9.52 -6.03 -10.18
C ALA A 35 -10.33 -5.51 -8.98
N PHE A 36 -11.18 -4.50 -9.20
CA PHE A 36 -11.98 -3.83 -8.17
C PHE A 36 -13.43 -4.30 -8.09
N GLY A 37 -13.87 -5.16 -9.01
CA GLY A 37 -15.21 -5.73 -9.05
C GLY A 37 -16.31 -4.72 -9.41
N THR A 38 -16.00 -3.73 -10.25
CA THR A 38 -16.93 -2.66 -10.63
C THR A 38 -17.53 -2.88 -12.02
N THR A 39 -18.77 -2.42 -12.22
CA THR A 39 -19.40 -2.30 -13.52
C THR A 39 -18.86 -1.07 -14.29
N ALA A 40 -19.19 -0.95 -15.58
CA ALA A 40 -18.78 0.20 -16.38
C ALA A 40 -19.34 1.52 -15.80
N ASP A 41 -20.63 1.53 -15.44
CA ASP A 41 -21.30 2.72 -14.92
C ASP A 41 -20.77 3.10 -13.54
N GLU A 42 -20.52 2.14 -12.65
CA GLU A 42 -19.90 2.39 -11.34
C GLU A 42 -18.48 2.95 -11.48
N ALA A 43 -17.67 2.41 -12.40
CA ALA A 43 -16.32 2.90 -12.64
C ALA A 43 -16.33 4.34 -13.16
N GLU A 44 -17.25 4.69 -14.06
CA GLU A 44 -17.38 6.06 -14.56
C GLU A 44 -17.86 7.00 -13.44
N ALA A 45 -18.88 6.59 -12.67
CA ALA A 45 -19.44 7.39 -11.59
C ALA A 45 -18.44 7.66 -10.44
N THR A 46 -17.45 6.80 -10.25
CA THR A 46 -16.45 6.91 -9.17
C THR A 46 -15.07 7.36 -9.65
N ARG A 47 -14.92 7.74 -10.93
CA ARG A 47 -13.63 8.05 -11.55
C ARG A 47 -12.82 9.10 -10.80
N GLU A 48 -13.45 10.19 -10.38
CA GLU A 48 -12.76 11.26 -9.65
C GLU A 48 -12.35 10.84 -8.23
N MET A 49 -13.19 10.04 -7.56
CA MET A 49 -12.87 9.49 -6.24
C MET A 49 -11.69 8.53 -6.32
N ALA A 50 -11.70 7.61 -7.29
CA ALA A 50 -10.60 6.69 -7.53
C ALA A 50 -9.32 7.43 -7.90
N PHE A 51 -9.42 8.48 -8.72
CA PHE A 51 -8.26 9.31 -9.06
C PHE A 51 -7.58 9.87 -7.81
N ASN A 52 -8.34 10.45 -6.89
CA ASN A 52 -7.81 10.98 -5.63
C ASN A 52 -7.25 9.87 -4.72
N GLN A 53 -7.94 8.72 -4.66
CA GLN A 53 -7.51 7.56 -3.88
C GLN A 53 -6.16 7.01 -4.36
N GLY A 54 -5.96 6.96 -5.68
CA GLY A 54 -4.68 6.55 -6.25
C GLY A 54 -3.53 7.46 -5.79
N PHE A 55 -3.74 8.77 -5.70
CA PHE A 55 -2.70 9.68 -5.20
C PHE A 55 -2.39 9.46 -3.71
N TYR A 56 -3.38 9.15 -2.87
CA TYR A 56 -3.10 8.73 -1.50
C TYR A 56 -2.22 7.47 -1.47
N ASN A 57 -2.54 6.47 -2.29
CA ASN A 57 -1.73 5.25 -2.40
C ASN A 57 -0.30 5.54 -2.90
N LEU A 58 -0.13 6.44 -3.88
CA LEU A 58 1.17 6.86 -4.37
C LEU A 58 2.00 7.56 -3.28
N LEU A 59 1.39 8.49 -2.52
CA LEU A 59 2.09 9.21 -1.47
C LEU A 59 2.52 8.28 -0.34
N LEU A 60 1.69 7.30 0.04
CA LEU A 60 2.08 6.25 0.98
C LEU A 60 3.27 5.44 0.45
N ALA A 61 3.26 5.06 -0.83
CA ALA A 61 4.36 4.36 -1.47
C ALA A 61 5.66 5.18 -1.43
N ILE A 62 5.60 6.49 -1.71
CA ILE A 62 6.74 7.41 -1.65
C ILE A 62 7.29 7.49 -0.22
N VAL A 63 6.43 7.68 0.78
CA VAL A 63 6.84 7.73 2.20
C VAL A 63 7.55 6.43 2.60
N THR A 64 6.96 5.28 2.26
CA THR A 64 7.58 3.97 2.54
C THR A 64 8.93 3.81 1.83
N ALA A 65 9.02 4.16 0.55
CA ALA A 65 10.26 4.03 -0.23
C ALA A 65 11.37 4.94 0.31
N LEU A 66 11.06 6.19 0.68
CA LEU A 66 12.00 7.09 1.35
C LEU A 66 12.46 6.51 2.68
N GLY A 67 11.55 5.92 3.45
CA GLY A 67 11.88 5.20 4.68
C GLY A 67 12.90 4.08 4.45
N VAL A 68 12.69 3.25 3.42
CA VAL A 68 13.62 2.19 3.03
C VAL A 68 15.00 2.73 2.70
N VAL A 69 15.08 3.78 1.89
CA VAL A 69 16.35 4.43 1.53
C VAL A 69 17.08 4.95 2.77
N LEU A 70 16.38 5.64 3.67
CA LEU A 70 16.98 6.20 4.88
C LEU A 70 17.52 5.12 5.82
N VAL A 71 16.81 3.99 6.01
CA VAL A 71 17.37 2.87 6.79
C VAL A 71 18.61 2.30 6.10
N ALA A 72 18.57 2.12 4.77
CA ALA A 72 19.69 1.58 4.01
C ALA A 72 20.93 2.50 4.03
N THR A 73 20.77 3.81 4.18
CA THR A 73 21.87 4.79 4.28
C THR A 73 22.27 5.14 5.72
N GLY A 74 21.77 4.39 6.71
CA GLY A 74 22.18 4.53 8.12
C GLY A 74 21.37 5.54 8.95
N ALA A 75 20.37 6.21 8.36
CA ALA A 75 19.42 7.08 9.09
C ALA A 75 18.26 6.26 9.67
N THR A 76 18.58 5.21 10.43
CA THR A 76 17.65 4.13 10.82
C THR A 76 16.40 4.63 11.54
N ALA A 77 16.51 5.56 12.51
CA ALA A 77 15.36 6.03 13.26
C ALA A 77 14.33 6.76 12.38
N ALA A 78 14.80 7.70 11.56
CA ALA A 78 13.96 8.43 10.62
C ALA A 78 13.40 7.49 9.54
N GLY A 79 14.23 6.60 9.00
CA GLY A 79 13.80 5.64 7.99
C GLY A 79 12.74 4.67 8.50
N ALA A 80 12.94 4.10 9.69
CA ALA A 80 11.97 3.20 10.31
C ALA A 80 10.64 3.91 10.62
N ALA A 81 10.69 5.15 11.12
CA ALA A 81 9.49 5.96 11.33
C ALA A 81 8.67 6.15 10.04
N LEU A 82 9.34 6.44 8.91
CA LEU A 82 8.67 6.57 7.61
C LEU A 82 8.14 5.24 7.08
N VAL A 83 8.87 4.12 7.24
CA VAL A 83 8.36 2.80 6.85
C VAL A 83 7.12 2.45 7.68
N PHE A 84 7.13 2.66 9.00
CA PHE A 84 5.97 2.41 9.85
C PHE A 84 4.80 3.34 9.53
N ALA A 85 5.06 4.62 9.22
CA ALA A 85 4.00 5.52 8.81
C ALA A 85 3.38 5.08 7.48
N GLY A 86 4.19 4.88 6.43
CA GLY A 86 3.67 4.51 5.11
C GLY A 86 3.08 3.10 5.07
N ALA A 87 3.89 2.08 5.38
CA ALA A 87 3.44 0.68 5.31
C ALA A 87 2.44 0.33 6.43
N GLY A 88 2.57 0.94 7.62
CA GLY A 88 1.58 0.77 8.68
C GLY A 88 0.22 1.35 8.29
N SER A 89 0.17 2.52 7.66
CA SER A 89 -1.07 3.07 7.12
C SER A 89 -1.68 2.19 6.02
N MET A 90 -0.88 1.63 5.12
CA MET A 90 -1.37 0.66 4.12
C MET A 90 -2.00 -0.57 4.78
N ALA A 91 -1.33 -1.16 5.77
CA ALA A 91 -1.82 -2.32 6.51
C ALA A 91 -3.10 -2.00 7.29
N ALA A 92 -3.14 -0.84 7.95
CA ALA A 92 -4.31 -0.38 8.70
C ALA A 92 -5.52 -0.11 7.77
N ALA A 93 -5.31 0.54 6.63
CA ALA A 93 -6.36 0.76 5.64
C ALA A 93 -6.90 -0.56 5.07
N ALA A 94 -6.01 -1.53 4.79
CA ALA A 94 -6.41 -2.87 4.37
C ALA A 94 -7.24 -3.59 5.45
N LEU A 95 -6.88 -3.44 6.72
CA LEU A 95 -7.67 -3.97 7.83
C LEU A 95 -9.05 -3.31 7.90
N VAL A 96 -9.13 -1.98 7.77
CA VAL A 96 -10.42 -1.28 7.71
C VAL A 96 -11.29 -1.83 6.58
N LEU A 97 -10.73 -1.98 5.36
CA LEU A 97 -11.46 -2.54 4.22
C LEU A 97 -11.94 -3.98 4.48
N LEU A 98 -11.08 -4.82 5.05
CA LEU A 98 -11.42 -6.21 5.37
C LEU A 98 -12.59 -6.29 6.36
N LEU A 99 -12.64 -5.38 7.33
CA LEU A 99 -13.69 -5.34 8.36
C LEU A 99 -14.97 -4.66 7.86
N SER A 100 -14.86 -3.61 7.04
CA SER A 100 -16.00 -2.83 6.57
C SER A 100 -16.68 -3.42 5.33
N SER A 101 -15.97 -4.22 4.54
CA SER A 101 -16.46 -4.78 3.27
C SER A 101 -15.94 -6.21 3.07
N PRO A 102 -16.55 -7.21 3.73
CA PRO A 102 -16.10 -8.59 3.67
C PRO A 102 -16.10 -9.21 2.25
N ASP A 103 -16.99 -8.72 1.38
CA ASP A 103 -17.04 -9.06 -0.04
C ASP A 103 -15.76 -8.66 -0.79
N LYS A 104 -15.00 -7.70 -0.26
CA LYS A 104 -13.71 -7.22 -0.78
C LYS A 104 -12.49 -7.80 -0.05
N ALA A 105 -12.67 -8.86 0.76
CA ALA A 105 -11.59 -9.47 1.53
C ALA A 105 -10.37 -9.85 0.66
N GLY A 106 -10.59 -10.37 -0.55
CA GLY A 106 -9.51 -10.71 -1.47
C GLY A 106 -8.67 -9.50 -1.90
N ALA A 107 -9.28 -8.33 -2.10
CA ALA A 107 -8.58 -7.10 -2.42
C ALA A 107 -7.82 -6.55 -1.20
N ALA A 108 -8.45 -6.60 -0.01
CA ALA A 108 -7.83 -6.20 1.24
C ALA A 108 -6.56 -7.02 1.55
N LEU A 109 -6.62 -8.35 1.38
CA LEU A 109 -5.47 -9.23 1.61
C LEU A 109 -4.33 -8.96 0.62
N LYS A 110 -4.64 -8.79 -0.68
CA LYS A 110 -3.62 -8.51 -1.70
C LYS A 110 -2.83 -7.24 -1.40
N GLN A 111 -3.50 -6.16 -0.98
CA GLN A 111 -2.84 -4.89 -0.68
C GLN A 111 -2.23 -4.84 0.74
N GLY A 112 -2.78 -5.57 1.71
CA GLY A 112 -2.42 -5.46 3.12
C GLY A 112 -1.33 -6.40 3.63
N VAL A 113 -1.12 -7.57 3.01
CA VAL A 113 -0.21 -8.60 3.55
C VAL A 113 1.25 -8.15 3.52
N LEU A 114 1.75 -7.68 2.36
CA LEU A 114 3.13 -7.19 2.25
C LEU A 114 3.44 -6.07 3.25
N PRO A 115 2.65 -4.98 3.34
CA PRO A 115 2.93 -3.93 4.30
C PRO A 115 2.85 -4.40 5.76
N LEU A 116 1.90 -5.29 6.11
CA LEU A 116 1.83 -5.85 7.46
C LEU A 116 3.10 -6.63 7.83
N LEU A 117 3.54 -7.53 6.94
CA LEU A 117 4.76 -8.31 7.16
C LEU A 117 6.01 -7.41 7.23
N ALA A 118 6.05 -6.35 6.42
CA ALA A 118 7.12 -5.36 6.47
C ALA A 118 7.21 -4.68 7.84
N VAL A 119 6.08 -4.22 8.38
CA VAL A 119 6.00 -3.59 9.70
C VAL A 119 6.45 -4.55 10.79
N ILE A 120 5.95 -5.79 10.80
CA ILE A 120 6.31 -6.79 11.82
C ILE A 120 7.81 -7.10 11.75
N ALA A 121 8.34 -7.40 10.56
CA ALA A 121 9.75 -7.76 10.38
C ALA A 121 10.67 -6.59 10.75
N LEU A 122 10.34 -5.36 10.34
CA LEU A 122 11.14 -4.19 10.68
C LEU A 122 11.08 -3.90 12.18
N ALA A 123 9.89 -3.99 12.82
CA ALA A 123 9.73 -3.80 14.27
C ALA A 123 10.59 -4.79 15.06
N ILE A 124 10.56 -6.08 14.72
CA ILE A 124 11.43 -7.08 15.32
C ILE A 124 12.91 -6.71 15.10
N GLY A 125 13.25 -6.23 13.90
CA GLY A 125 14.62 -5.89 13.54
C GLY A 125 15.19 -4.65 14.22
N VAL A 126 14.36 -3.71 14.67
CA VAL A 126 14.81 -2.50 15.39
C VAL A 126 14.74 -2.66 16.92
N LEU A 127 13.98 -3.64 17.42
CA LEU A 127 13.83 -3.92 18.85
C LEU A 127 14.80 -4.96 19.40
N LEU A 128 15.36 -5.82 18.53
CA LEU A 128 16.32 -6.88 18.85
C LEU A 128 17.68 -6.58 18.22
#